data_AF-A0AAW0YHN6-F1
#
_entry.id   AF-A0AAW0YHN6-F1
#
_cell.length_a   1.000
_cell.length_b   1.000
_cell.length_c   1.000
_cell.angle_alpha   90.00
_cell.angle_beta   90.00
_cell.angle_gamma   90.00
#
_symmetry.space_group_name_H-M   'P 1'
#
loop_
_entity.id
_entity.type
_entity.pdbx_description
1 polymer ?
#
loop_
_entity_poly.entity_id
_entity_poly.type
_entity_poly.pdbx_seq_one_letter_code
_entity_poly.pdbx_strand_id
1 'polypeptide(L)'
;MQRVRISLPWFSPWMLGQNLINPESHCWMAYLPRLHYQQLHCIHQHYFSSIRFLHILPATHLLRFPKTFLLHGHVVPPKIRSHTRSLSHTSDDDDDSGIVSDSEFDVKSFDRGRVLNNEKLKCLRVNLYPNSSDPVLKEINEASSVQEVFDVVEKGREYLTAEQSSQAIVTLWDLQKIYGKYGMHCSSVTNSQLNYFIEKIVNHSSFKKLLVSLENVCEDLSNTGISCMLLYLSKLGLRTDTTLMEKLSVLCLERLDGFSLNALSRLTVYLRDQGIKAYFMQSKILPLMADKLKNFSTLDELHLITICFYNTRRLITAPLIDEYRKMIEKHLEEGFFEANQPKVILKIVSLLNYMEWSPKYRLLCHRILLHTIDKVHLLSVAQVMDLTIYFQNFFEPRELFIKIHHYSLSQFEISKDTSDPELLCLAPLSSTRTKKYFEELVAEHLDNSDLHDYIGIIFRVLRYFKISDKRICNDFWINSLNAVEKEIENASSSYLGLKELLRRKVYRRYMYFNNNLGGTYRNFHLENIMSSLLLKDVRSQTGLIPSKLASMVSFLIAYNKSKGLPEDVVGKILECGPQFSISDTLNLSRGIQIALALNPKTTQRRVIEQ
;
A
#
# COMPACT_ATOMS: atom_id res chain seq x y z
N MET A 1 -41.87 34.32 -18.65
CA MET A 1 -41.86 34.06 -20.12
C MET A 1 -40.46 33.59 -20.48
N GLN A 2 -40.16 32.47 -21.11
CA GLN A 2 -40.88 31.29 -21.59
C GLN A 2 -40.23 30.05 -20.93
N ARG A 3 -41.04 29.09 -20.44
CA ARG A 3 -40.55 27.79 -19.97
C ARG A 3 -40.74 26.78 -21.10
N VAL A 4 -39.65 26.23 -21.61
CA VAL A 4 -39.69 25.09 -22.54
C VAL A 4 -39.88 23.83 -21.70
N ARG A 5 -41.07 23.22 -21.81
CA ARG A 5 -41.38 21.86 -21.33
C ARG A 5 -40.88 20.87 -22.37
N ILE A 6 -40.02 19.94 -21.96
CA ILE A 6 -39.76 18.71 -22.73
C ILE A 6 -40.57 17.61 -22.06
N SER A 7 -41.58 17.13 -22.79
CA SER A 7 -42.42 15.98 -22.49
C SER A 7 -41.72 14.69 -22.91
N LEU A 8 -41.66 13.70 -22.03
CA LEU A 8 -41.39 12.29 -22.39
C LEU A 8 -42.70 11.49 -22.27
N PRO A 9 -42.94 10.51 -23.16
CA PRO A 9 -44.27 9.91 -23.29
C PRO A 9 -44.47 8.66 -22.41
N TRP A 10 -45.68 8.60 -21.84
CA TRP A 10 -46.60 7.45 -21.80
C TRP A 10 -46.05 6.06 -21.42
N PHE A 11 -46.46 5.59 -20.23
CA PHE A 11 -46.87 4.20 -20.00
C PHE A 11 -48.25 4.21 -19.32
N SER A 12 -49.20 3.50 -19.92
CA SER A 12 -50.59 3.34 -19.48
C SER A 12 -50.76 2.11 -18.58
N PRO A 13 -51.80 2.06 -17.70
CA PRO A 13 -51.93 1.12 -16.58
C PRO A 13 -53.13 0.14 -16.70
N TRP A 14 -52.94 -1.15 -16.38
CA TRP A 14 -53.99 -2.16 -16.13
C TRP A 14 -53.36 -3.20 -15.14
N MET A 15 -53.96 -3.73 -14.07
CA MET A 15 -55.33 -3.85 -13.59
C MET A 15 -55.41 -3.76 -12.05
N LEU A 16 -56.58 -3.31 -11.57
CA LEU A 16 -57.11 -3.41 -10.21
C LEU A 16 -57.64 -4.82 -9.91
N GLY A 17 -57.59 -5.22 -8.64
CA GLY A 17 -58.30 -6.37 -8.08
C GLY A 17 -58.31 -6.37 -6.54
N GLN A 18 -59.33 -5.72 -5.98
CA GLN A 18 -59.81 -5.70 -4.58
C GLN A 18 -59.99 -7.14 -3.99
N ASN A 19 -60.00 -7.47 -2.68
CA ASN A 19 -60.54 -6.83 -1.47
C ASN A 19 -60.20 -7.68 -0.18
N LEU A 20 -60.11 -7.02 1.00
CA LEU A 20 -60.59 -7.45 2.36
C LEU A 20 -59.90 -8.67 3.07
N ILE A 21 -59.47 -8.75 4.35
CA ILE A 21 -59.72 -8.08 5.67
C ILE A 21 -58.52 -8.38 6.64
N ASN A 22 -57.99 -7.34 7.30
CA ASN A 22 -57.47 -7.11 8.69
C ASN A 22 -56.85 -8.23 9.60
N PRO A 23 -56.17 -7.90 10.74
CA PRO A 23 -54.76 -7.47 10.88
C PRO A 23 -53.95 -8.33 11.89
N GLU A 24 -52.62 -8.24 11.84
CA GLU A 24 -51.69 -8.06 12.98
C GLU A 24 -50.27 -8.55 12.65
N SER A 25 -49.28 -7.77 13.10
CA SER A 25 -47.85 -8.06 13.15
C SER A 25 -47.12 -8.23 11.81
N HIS A 26 -46.31 -7.25 11.40
CA HIS A 26 -44.98 -7.48 10.85
C HIS A 26 -44.13 -6.20 10.76
N CYS A 27 -42.94 -6.32 11.37
CA CYS A 27 -41.67 -5.65 11.08
C CYS A 27 -41.64 -4.58 9.97
N TRP A 28 -41.37 -3.34 10.37
CA TRP A 28 -40.76 -2.34 9.50
C TRP A 28 -39.26 -2.65 9.35
N MET A 29 -38.90 -3.37 8.30
CA MET A 29 -37.54 -3.43 7.75
C MET A 29 -37.54 -2.90 6.31
N ALA A 30 -36.40 -2.33 5.95
CA ALA A 30 -35.97 -1.97 4.59
C ALA A 30 -36.56 -0.68 4.01
N TYR A 31 -35.83 0.43 4.15
CA TYR A 31 -35.64 1.45 3.10
C TYR A 31 -34.64 2.49 3.63
N LEU A 32 -33.32 2.28 3.52
CA LEU A 32 -32.34 3.36 3.80
C LEU A 32 -30.89 3.20 3.24
N PRO A 33 -30.51 2.18 2.44
CA PRO A 33 -29.27 2.27 1.65
C PRO A 33 -29.48 2.89 0.25
N ARG A 34 -30.70 2.89 -0.29
CA ARG A 34 -30.98 3.28 -1.70
C ARG A 34 -30.81 4.78 -2.00
N LEU A 35 -31.08 5.66 -1.03
CA LEU A 35 -31.07 7.12 -1.25
C LEU A 35 -29.66 7.71 -1.37
N HIS A 36 -28.66 7.16 -0.67
CA HIS A 36 -27.29 7.67 -0.77
C HIS A 36 -26.57 7.20 -2.05
N TYR A 37 -26.96 6.04 -2.60
CA TYR A 37 -26.34 5.50 -3.81
C TYR A 37 -26.92 6.12 -5.09
N GLN A 38 -28.20 6.52 -5.10
CA GLN A 38 -28.78 7.25 -6.24
C GLN A 38 -28.09 8.61 -6.47
N GLN A 39 -27.61 9.28 -5.41
CA GLN A 39 -26.83 10.51 -5.57
C GLN A 39 -25.42 10.27 -6.15
N LEU A 40 -24.74 9.20 -5.74
CA LEU A 40 -23.46 8.79 -6.34
C LEU A 40 -23.61 8.28 -7.78
N HIS A 41 -24.69 7.56 -8.07
CA HIS A 41 -24.99 7.02 -9.41
C HIS A 41 -25.44 8.12 -10.38
N CYS A 42 -26.17 9.14 -9.92
CA CYS A 42 -26.49 10.33 -10.72
C CYS A 42 -25.25 11.17 -11.04
N ILE A 43 -24.29 11.30 -10.11
CA ILE A 43 -23.00 11.95 -10.36
C ILE A 43 -22.19 11.15 -11.40
N HIS A 44 -22.22 9.82 -11.33
CA HIS A 44 -21.49 8.94 -12.25
C HIS A 44 -22.13 8.86 -13.66
N GLN A 45 -23.46 8.95 -13.78
CA GLN A 45 -24.16 8.93 -15.07
C GLN A 45 -24.16 10.29 -15.80
N HIS A 46 -24.24 11.42 -15.09
CA HIS A 46 -24.05 12.74 -15.69
C HIS A 46 -22.62 12.94 -16.24
N TYR A 47 -21.65 12.19 -15.70
CA TYR A 47 -20.25 12.24 -16.11
C TYR A 47 -19.99 11.70 -17.52
N PHE A 48 -20.80 10.75 -18.03
CA PHE A 48 -20.57 10.15 -19.35
C PHE A 48 -21.35 10.80 -20.50
N SER A 49 -22.45 11.52 -20.21
CA SER A 49 -23.20 12.24 -21.25
C SER A 49 -22.53 13.53 -21.70
N SER A 50 -21.60 14.07 -20.90
CA SER A 50 -20.92 15.36 -21.17
C SER A 50 -19.64 15.24 -22.02
N ILE A 51 -19.24 14.03 -22.41
CA ILE A 51 -18.00 13.75 -23.17
C ILE A 51 -18.16 13.93 -24.70
N ARG A 52 -19.34 14.32 -25.20
CA ARG A 52 -19.58 14.48 -26.66
C ARG A 52 -19.19 15.82 -27.28
N PHE A 53 -18.65 16.77 -26.52
CA PHE A 53 -18.20 18.06 -27.07
C PHE A 53 -16.82 18.43 -26.55
N LEU A 54 -15.76 17.99 -27.26
CA LEU A 54 -14.47 18.68 -27.43
C LEU A 54 -13.49 17.74 -28.16
N HIS A 55 -13.58 17.73 -29.49
CA HIS A 55 -12.49 17.35 -30.40
C HIS A 55 -11.91 18.64 -31.00
N ILE A 56 -10.64 18.57 -31.48
CA ILE A 56 -9.76 19.60 -32.14
C ILE A 56 -8.69 20.11 -31.15
N LEU A 57 -7.35 20.03 -31.31
CA LEU A 57 -6.36 19.65 -32.34
C LEU A 57 -5.01 19.31 -31.61
N PRO A 58 -4.00 18.69 -32.27
CA PRO A 58 -2.76 18.22 -31.65
C PRO A 58 -1.65 19.29 -31.68
N ALA A 59 -0.80 19.32 -30.66
CA ALA A 59 0.45 20.10 -30.68
C ALA A 59 1.65 19.25 -30.24
N THR A 60 2.46 18.92 -31.23
CA THR A 60 3.84 18.46 -31.15
C THR A 60 4.73 19.56 -30.59
N HIS A 61 5.44 19.34 -29.47
CA HIS A 61 6.69 20.06 -29.19
C HIS A 61 7.65 19.24 -28.31
N LEU A 62 8.80 18.93 -28.92
CA LEU A 62 10.03 18.44 -28.31
C LEU A 62 10.57 19.43 -27.26
N LEU A 63 10.86 18.95 -26.05
CA LEU A 63 11.63 19.70 -25.05
C LEU A 63 13.10 19.27 -25.08
N ARG A 64 13.94 20.18 -25.58
CA ARG A 64 15.40 20.19 -25.41
C ARG A 64 15.74 20.66 -23.99
N PHE A 65 16.56 19.90 -23.27
CA PHE A 65 17.18 20.33 -22.01
C PHE A 65 18.38 21.25 -22.26
N PRO A 66 18.61 22.28 -21.42
CA PRO A 66 19.94 22.85 -21.23
C PRO A 66 20.66 22.18 -20.05
N LYS A 67 21.97 21.98 -20.27
CA LYS A 67 22.97 21.44 -19.35
C LYS A 67 23.33 22.44 -18.23
N THR A 68 23.99 21.87 -17.21
CA THR A 68 24.93 22.48 -16.24
C THR A 68 24.38 23.42 -15.16
N PHE A 69 24.45 22.98 -13.90
CA PHE A 69 25.02 23.77 -12.80
C PHE A 69 25.69 22.83 -11.78
N LEU A 70 27.03 22.92 -11.69
CA LEU A 70 27.90 22.34 -10.68
C LEU A 70 28.15 23.42 -9.61
N LEU A 71 27.97 23.10 -8.33
CA LEU A 71 28.58 23.85 -7.23
C LEU A 71 29.04 22.87 -6.14
N HIS A 72 30.37 22.80 -5.96
CA HIS A 72 31.05 22.18 -4.84
C HIS A 72 30.90 23.04 -3.57
N GLY A 73 30.73 22.39 -2.42
CA GLY A 73 30.80 23.02 -1.10
C GLY A 73 31.17 21.98 -0.05
N HIS A 74 32.47 21.88 0.26
CA HIS A 74 33.01 21.12 1.37
C HIS A 74 32.59 21.75 2.70
N VAL A 75 32.02 20.96 3.62
CA VAL A 75 31.93 21.31 5.04
C VAL A 75 32.38 20.11 5.88
N VAL A 76 33.43 20.34 6.66
CA VAL A 76 34.07 19.41 7.61
C VAL A 76 33.25 19.38 8.91
N PRO A 77 32.92 18.21 9.49
CA PRO A 77 32.31 18.15 10.82
C PRO A 77 33.37 18.10 11.94
N PRO A 78 33.12 18.71 13.11
CA PRO A 78 34.04 18.62 14.24
C PRO A 78 33.83 17.33 15.06
N LYS A 79 34.96 16.77 15.50
CA LYS A 79 35.08 15.67 16.47
C LYS A 79 34.53 16.09 17.84
N ILE A 80 33.71 15.25 18.47
CA ILE A 80 33.49 15.30 19.93
C ILE A 80 33.73 13.91 20.53
N ARG A 81 34.52 13.93 21.61
CA ARG A 81 35.11 12.81 22.34
C ARG A 81 34.09 12.04 23.18
N SER A 82 34.39 10.75 23.30
CA SER A 82 33.94 9.76 24.26
C SER A 82 34.03 10.20 25.72
N HIS A 83 33.01 9.83 26.51
CA HIS A 83 33.19 9.50 27.92
C HIS A 83 32.46 8.20 28.26
N THR A 84 33.27 7.17 28.48
CA THR A 84 33.00 5.94 29.20
C THR A 84 32.62 6.24 30.65
N ARG A 85 31.56 5.59 31.14
CA ARG A 85 31.41 5.31 32.58
C ARG A 85 30.84 3.91 32.77
N SER A 86 31.74 3.03 33.16
CA SER A 86 31.54 1.76 33.83
C SER A 86 30.78 1.95 35.14
N LEU A 87 29.80 1.10 35.42
CA LEU A 87 29.39 0.76 36.78
C LEU A 87 28.91 -0.70 36.78
N SER A 88 29.79 -1.52 37.34
CA SER A 88 29.57 -2.90 37.76
C SER A 88 28.64 -2.94 38.98
N HIS A 89 27.66 -3.84 38.99
CA HIS A 89 27.28 -4.54 40.20
C HIS A 89 26.79 -5.94 39.87
N THR A 90 27.52 -6.89 40.43
CA THR A 90 27.26 -8.32 40.54
C THR A 90 26.17 -8.60 41.57
N SER A 91 25.28 -9.53 41.26
CA SER A 91 24.77 -10.49 42.24
C SER A 91 24.29 -11.72 41.49
N ASP A 92 24.95 -12.82 41.82
CA ASP A 92 24.69 -14.19 41.41
C ASP A 92 23.27 -14.62 41.77
N ASP A 93 22.62 -15.35 40.85
CA ASP A 93 21.73 -16.47 41.17
C ASP A 93 21.69 -17.39 39.94
N ASP A 94 22.18 -18.61 40.15
CA ASP A 94 22.25 -19.71 39.22
C ASP A 94 20.84 -20.20 38.85
N ASP A 95 20.53 -20.26 37.54
CA ASP A 95 19.65 -21.30 37.01
C ASP A 95 20.08 -21.66 35.58
N ASP A 96 20.48 -22.92 35.44
CA ASP A 96 21.28 -23.48 34.36
C ASP A 96 20.38 -24.09 33.28
N SER A 97 20.20 -23.35 32.16
CA SER A 97 19.95 -23.89 30.80
C SER A 97 19.85 -22.76 29.76
N GLY A 98 20.63 -21.70 29.94
CA GLY A 98 20.71 -20.60 28.99
C GLY A 98 21.54 -21.00 27.77
N ILE A 99 20.88 -21.32 26.65
CA ILE A 99 21.50 -21.14 25.33
C ILE A 99 21.97 -19.68 25.30
N VAL A 100 23.29 -19.48 25.36
CA VAL A 100 23.94 -18.18 25.30
C VAL A 100 23.47 -17.49 24.01
N SER A 101 22.56 -16.54 24.18
CA SER A 101 21.98 -15.71 23.14
C SER A 101 23.00 -14.63 22.78
N ASP A 102 24.05 -15.05 22.08
CA ASP A 102 25.19 -14.20 21.72
C ASP A 102 24.98 -13.40 20.43
N SER A 103 23.76 -13.41 19.84
CA SER A 103 23.52 -12.58 18.66
C SER A 103 23.05 -11.20 19.08
N GLU A 104 23.75 -10.17 18.61
CA GLU A 104 23.31 -8.77 18.66
C GLU A 104 21.94 -8.53 17.96
N PHE A 105 21.38 -9.58 17.35
CA PHE A 105 20.09 -9.65 16.68
C PHE A 105 18.98 -10.31 17.53
N ASP A 106 19.29 -10.85 18.71
CA ASP A 106 18.29 -11.48 19.57
C ASP A 106 17.51 -10.43 20.38
N VAL A 107 16.20 -10.40 20.17
CA VAL A 107 15.26 -9.76 21.10
C VAL A 107 14.93 -10.79 22.18
N LYS A 108 14.92 -10.37 23.45
CA LYS A 108 14.64 -11.25 24.63
C LYS A 108 13.32 -12.06 24.57
N SER A 109 12.46 -11.80 23.59
CA SER A 109 11.19 -12.50 23.33
C SER A 109 11.21 -13.45 22.12
N PHE A 110 12.33 -13.59 21.41
CA PHE A 110 12.42 -14.39 20.19
C PHE A 110 12.78 -15.86 20.50
N ASP A 111 11.77 -16.72 20.64
CA ASP A 111 11.97 -18.16 20.82
C ASP A 111 12.36 -18.86 19.50
N ARG A 112 13.67 -18.99 19.29
CA ARG A 112 14.28 -19.65 18.13
C ARG A 112 13.80 -21.09 17.93
N GLY A 113 13.51 -21.82 19.01
CA GLY A 113 13.09 -23.23 18.95
C GLY A 113 11.70 -23.40 18.33
N ARG A 114 10.79 -22.46 18.57
CA ARG A 114 9.45 -22.45 17.96
C ARG A 114 9.45 -22.02 16.49
N VAL A 115 10.38 -21.17 16.07
CA VAL A 115 10.50 -20.69 14.68
C VAL A 115 10.92 -21.83 13.74
N LEU A 116 11.94 -22.60 14.13
CA LEU A 116 12.52 -23.66 13.30
C LEU A 116 11.60 -24.88 13.14
N ASN A 117 10.73 -25.12 14.13
CA ASN A 117 9.75 -26.22 14.12
C ASN A 117 8.45 -25.87 13.39
N ASN A 118 8.25 -24.62 12.96
CA ASN A 118 7.04 -24.23 12.25
C ASN A 118 7.20 -24.45 10.74
N GLU A 119 6.58 -25.51 10.21
CA GLU A 119 6.58 -25.82 8.78
C GLU A 119 6.09 -24.64 7.90
N LYS A 120 5.22 -23.78 8.44
CA LYS A 120 4.75 -22.57 7.73
C LYS A 120 5.83 -21.49 7.57
N LEU A 121 6.91 -21.53 8.36
CA LEU A 121 8.03 -20.59 8.23
C LEU A 121 9.11 -21.13 7.29
N LYS A 122 9.23 -22.46 7.17
CA LYS A 122 10.12 -23.10 6.18
C LYS A 122 9.75 -22.70 4.75
N CYS A 123 8.46 -22.53 4.44
CA CYS A 123 8.02 -22.09 3.11
C CYS A 123 8.38 -20.63 2.77
N LEU A 124 8.90 -19.86 3.72
CA LEU A 124 9.39 -18.50 3.47
C LEU A 124 10.81 -18.47 2.94
N ARG A 125 11.58 -19.56 3.08
CA ARG A 125 12.95 -19.66 2.59
C ARG A 125 12.98 -19.88 1.09
N VAL A 126 13.88 -19.17 0.42
CA VAL A 126 14.13 -19.26 -1.02
C VAL A 126 15.54 -19.77 -1.22
N ASN A 127 15.64 -20.99 -1.74
CA ASN A 127 16.91 -21.55 -2.19
C ASN A 127 17.06 -21.31 -3.69
N LEU A 128 18.02 -20.47 -4.09
CA LEU A 128 18.33 -20.22 -5.51
C LEU A 128 19.08 -21.40 -6.15
N TYR A 129 19.79 -22.18 -5.34
CA TYR A 129 20.69 -23.24 -5.79
C TYR A 129 20.40 -24.56 -5.04
N PRO A 130 19.18 -25.13 -5.14
CA PRO A 130 18.76 -26.28 -4.31
C PRO A 130 19.53 -27.57 -4.56
N ASN A 131 20.13 -27.72 -5.75
CA ASN A 131 20.86 -28.93 -6.14
C ASN A 131 22.39 -28.78 -6.00
N SER A 132 22.86 -27.69 -5.37
CA SER A 132 24.30 -27.45 -5.24
C SER A 132 24.94 -28.41 -4.23
N SER A 133 26.11 -28.95 -4.59
CA SER A 133 26.95 -29.74 -3.69
C SER A 133 27.93 -28.90 -2.87
N ASP A 134 27.98 -27.58 -3.12
CA ASP A 134 28.89 -26.65 -2.43
C ASP A 134 28.59 -26.62 -0.92
N PRO A 135 29.56 -26.95 -0.05
CA PRO A 135 29.37 -26.96 1.40
C PRO A 135 29.05 -25.57 1.96
N VAL A 136 29.59 -24.50 1.37
CA VAL A 136 29.33 -23.12 1.81
C VAL A 136 27.88 -22.73 1.53
N LEU A 137 27.37 -23.09 0.35
CA LEU A 137 25.96 -22.86 0.02
C LEU A 137 25.01 -23.64 0.94
N LYS A 138 25.38 -24.84 1.36
CA LYS A 138 24.59 -25.60 2.35
C LYS A 138 24.56 -24.91 3.70
N GLU A 139 25.71 -24.48 4.21
CA GLU A 139 25.81 -23.74 5.49
C GLU A 139 24.97 -22.45 5.44
N ILE A 140 25.04 -21.69 4.34
CA ILE A 140 24.22 -20.48 4.14
C ILE A 140 22.71 -20.81 4.08
N ASN A 141 22.32 -21.90 3.43
CA ASN A 141 20.91 -22.29 3.29
C ASN A 141 20.31 -22.80 4.61
N GLU A 142 21.13 -23.44 5.43
CA GLU A 142 20.75 -24.00 6.73
C GLU A 142 20.79 -22.95 7.85
N ALA A 143 21.56 -21.87 7.66
CA ALA A 143 21.70 -20.78 8.64
C ALA A 143 20.35 -20.32 9.20
N SER A 144 20.24 -20.33 10.53
CA SER A 144 19.04 -20.01 11.30
C SER A 144 19.03 -18.58 11.84
N SER A 145 20.18 -17.92 11.82
CA SER A 145 20.39 -16.56 12.33
C SER A 145 21.22 -15.71 11.38
N VAL A 146 21.12 -14.38 11.54
CA VAL A 146 21.95 -13.43 10.78
C VAL A 146 23.42 -13.63 11.09
N GLN A 147 23.75 -13.92 12.35
CA GLN A 147 25.12 -14.16 12.78
C GLN A 147 25.71 -15.38 12.07
N GLU A 148 24.97 -16.50 11.97
CA GLU A 148 25.45 -17.68 11.23
C GLU A 148 25.76 -17.36 9.76
N VAL A 149 24.94 -16.55 9.09
CA VAL A 149 25.24 -16.11 7.72
C VAL A 149 26.52 -15.28 7.69
N PHE A 150 26.70 -14.37 8.64
CA PHE A 150 27.91 -13.54 8.72
C PHE A 150 29.16 -14.33 9.08
N ASP A 151 29.06 -15.33 9.95
CA ASP A 151 30.16 -16.22 10.29
C ASP A 151 30.62 -16.99 9.04
N VAL A 152 29.70 -17.44 8.19
CA VAL A 152 30.05 -18.09 6.91
C VAL A 152 30.73 -17.10 5.97
N VAL A 153 30.22 -15.88 5.87
CA VAL A 153 30.82 -14.81 5.05
C VAL A 153 32.24 -14.47 5.53
N GLU A 154 32.51 -14.56 6.84
CA GLU A 154 33.84 -14.30 7.40
C GLU A 154 34.80 -15.48 7.30
N LYS A 155 34.28 -16.71 7.38
CA LYS A 155 35.05 -17.95 7.15
C LYS A 155 35.37 -18.15 5.66
N GLY A 156 34.52 -17.64 4.77
CA GLY A 156 34.77 -17.61 3.34
C GLY A 156 36.10 -16.90 3.10
N ARG A 157 37.08 -17.63 2.53
CA ARG A 157 38.36 -17.05 2.08
C ARG A 157 38.08 -15.81 1.24
N GLU A 158 39.06 -14.90 1.10
CA GLU A 158 38.97 -13.52 0.56
C GLU A 158 37.99 -13.21 -0.61
N TYR A 159 37.46 -14.20 -1.34
CA TYR A 159 36.47 -14.07 -2.41
C TYR A 159 35.35 -15.13 -2.31
N LEU A 160 34.10 -14.69 -2.09
CA LEU A 160 32.91 -15.53 -2.26
C LEU A 160 32.50 -15.59 -3.73
N THR A 161 31.98 -16.73 -4.20
CA THR A 161 31.46 -16.84 -5.57
C THR A 161 30.16 -16.04 -5.74
N ALA A 162 29.74 -15.83 -7.00
CA ALA A 162 28.47 -15.17 -7.30
C ALA A 162 27.26 -15.92 -6.73
N GLU A 163 27.29 -17.26 -6.75
CA GLU A 163 26.24 -18.11 -6.18
C GLU A 163 26.18 -17.97 -4.65
N GLN A 164 27.33 -18.07 -3.97
CA GLN A 164 27.44 -17.92 -2.52
C GLN A 164 26.99 -16.53 -2.06
N SER A 165 27.49 -15.48 -2.74
CA SER A 165 27.16 -14.10 -2.40
C SER A 165 25.67 -13.82 -2.60
N SER A 166 25.09 -14.28 -3.71
CA SER A 166 23.66 -14.09 -3.97
C SER A 166 22.77 -14.89 -3.01
N GLN A 167 23.13 -16.13 -2.67
CA GLN A 167 22.37 -16.91 -1.71
C GLN A 167 22.45 -16.31 -0.30
N ALA A 168 23.60 -15.78 0.13
CA ALA A 168 23.72 -15.12 1.43
C ALA A 168 22.76 -13.92 1.56
N ILE A 169 22.66 -13.07 0.54
CA ILE A 169 21.71 -11.96 0.51
C ILE A 169 20.25 -12.44 0.57
N VAL A 170 19.92 -13.52 -0.15
CA VAL A 170 18.59 -14.13 -0.11
C VAL A 170 18.27 -14.66 1.29
N THR A 171 19.21 -15.36 1.92
CA THR A 171 19.02 -15.89 3.29
C THR A 171 18.83 -14.76 4.29
N LEU A 172 19.60 -13.66 4.20
CA LEU A 172 19.40 -12.49 5.08
C LEU A 172 17.98 -11.89 4.92
N TRP A 173 17.49 -11.80 3.68
CA TRP A 173 16.11 -11.40 3.42
C TRP A 173 15.08 -12.40 3.96
N ASP A 174 15.35 -13.70 3.86
CA ASP A 174 14.49 -14.73 4.41
C ASP A 174 14.40 -14.67 5.94
N LEU A 175 15.54 -14.48 6.61
CA LEU A 175 15.61 -14.27 8.05
C LEU A 175 14.86 -13.00 8.47
N GLN A 176 14.97 -11.92 7.71
CA GLN A 176 14.18 -10.71 7.93
C GLN A 176 12.67 -10.98 7.81
N LYS A 177 12.24 -11.72 6.79
CA LYS A 177 10.82 -12.09 6.61
C LYS A 177 10.32 -12.97 7.75
N ILE A 178 11.15 -13.92 8.19
CA ILE A 178 10.84 -14.80 9.31
C ILE A 178 10.71 -13.97 10.58
N TYR A 179 11.66 -13.07 10.86
CA TYR A 179 11.59 -12.15 11.99
C TYR A 179 10.30 -11.32 11.97
N GLY A 180 9.98 -10.71 10.82
CA GLY A 180 8.74 -9.94 10.64
C GLY A 180 7.47 -10.77 10.81
N LYS A 181 7.35 -11.92 10.12
CA LYS A 181 6.13 -12.77 10.18
C LYS A 181 5.96 -13.50 11.50
N TYR A 182 7.05 -13.93 12.12
CA TYR A 182 7.00 -14.56 13.45
C TYR A 182 6.50 -13.55 14.49
N GLY A 183 6.93 -12.30 14.39
CA GLY A 183 6.43 -11.20 15.22
C GLY A 183 5.03 -10.66 14.86
N MET A 184 4.44 -11.09 13.75
CA MET A 184 3.01 -10.84 13.47
C MET A 184 2.11 -11.93 14.08
N HIS A 185 2.58 -13.18 14.18
CA HIS A 185 1.82 -14.27 14.83
C HIS A 185 1.97 -14.31 16.35
N CYS A 186 3.06 -13.75 16.89
CA CYS A 186 3.19 -13.37 18.29
C CYS A 186 3.23 -11.86 18.33
N SER A 187 2.08 -11.22 18.58
CA SER A 187 1.92 -9.78 18.81
C SER A 187 3.22 -9.11 19.26
N SER A 188 3.96 -8.40 18.38
CA SER A 188 4.91 -7.31 18.72
C SER A 188 6.10 -7.06 17.77
N VAL A 189 6.14 -7.47 16.48
CA VAL A 189 7.16 -6.87 15.56
C VAL A 189 6.58 -5.71 14.77
N THR A 190 6.92 -4.54 15.27
CA THR A 190 6.63 -3.24 14.67
C THR A 190 7.46 -2.98 13.42
N ASN A 191 6.96 -2.14 12.51
CA ASN A 191 7.78 -1.64 11.39
C ASN A 191 9.05 -0.92 11.90
N SER A 192 9.00 -0.32 13.10
CA SER A 192 10.16 0.31 13.71
C SER A 192 11.24 -0.70 14.13
N GLN A 193 10.86 -1.83 14.71
CA GLN A 193 11.78 -2.93 15.05
C GLN A 193 12.31 -3.61 13.78
N LEU A 194 11.48 -3.75 12.75
CA LEU A 194 11.90 -4.26 11.45
C LEU A 194 12.96 -3.35 10.80
N ASN A 195 12.76 -2.02 10.87
CA ASN A 195 13.72 -1.03 10.38
C ASN A 195 15.02 -1.07 11.20
N TYR A 196 14.94 -1.19 12.52
CA TYR A 196 16.10 -1.36 13.39
C TYR A 196 16.89 -2.63 13.04
N PHE A 197 16.20 -3.74 12.80
CA PHE A 197 16.82 -4.99 12.36
C PHE A 197 17.54 -4.83 11.02
N ILE A 198 16.90 -4.17 10.05
CA ILE A 198 17.52 -3.86 8.76
C ILE A 198 18.74 -2.95 8.93
N GLU A 199 18.64 -1.91 9.76
CA GLU A 199 19.74 -0.99 10.03
C GLU A 199 20.95 -1.71 10.64
N LYS A 200 20.72 -2.66 11.54
CA LYS A 200 21.77 -3.52 12.10
C LYS A 200 22.46 -4.35 11.03
N ILE A 201 21.71 -5.00 10.15
CA ILE A 201 22.28 -5.76 9.01
C ILE A 201 23.13 -4.84 8.13
N VAL A 202 22.57 -3.70 7.68
CA VAL A 202 23.23 -2.80 6.73
C VAL A 202 24.51 -2.19 7.30
N ASN A 203 24.53 -1.89 8.59
CA ASN A 203 25.69 -1.31 9.25
C ASN A 203 26.76 -2.34 9.64
N HIS A 204 26.43 -3.63 9.64
CA HIS A 204 27.36 -4.70 10.01
C HIS A 204 28.55 -4.81 9.05
N SER A 205 29.72 -5.12 9.60
CA SER A 205 30.97 -5.16 8.81
C SER A 205 30.97 -6.29 7.77
N SER A 206 30.44 -7.46 8.13
CA SER A 206 30.36 -8.63 7.23
C SER A 206 29.35 -8.40 6.11
N PHE A 207 28.29 -7.61 6.34
CA PHE A 207 27.39 -7.20 5.26
C PHE A 207 28.12 -6.30 4.25
N LYS A 208 28.93 -5.34 4.71
CA LYS A 208 29.75 -4.50 3.81
C LYS A 208 30.77 -5.33 3.03
N LYS A 209 31.42 -6.31 3.66
CA LYS A 209 32.30 -7.28 2.98
C LYS A 209 31.53 -8.07 1.91
N LEU A 210 30.34 -8.54 2.23
CA LEU A 210 29.46 -9.26 1.30
C LEU A 210 29.08 -8.40 0.09
N LEU A 211 28.77 -7.11 0.29
CA LEU A 211 28.49 -6.18 -0.82
C LEU A 211 29.70 -5.99 -1.74
N VAL A 212 30.90 -5.84 -1.18
CA VAL A 212 32.15 -5.73 -1.96
C VAL A 212 32.41 -7.02 -2.75
N SER A 213 32.26 -8.18 -2.10
CA SER A 213 32.42 -9.47 -2.77
C SER A 213 31.42 -9.61 -3.93
N LEU A 214 30.15 -9.28 -3.70
CA LEU A 214 29.10 -9.32 -4.72
C LEU A 214 29.39 -8.35 -5.87
N GLU A 215 29.91 -7.16 -5.60
CA GLU A 215 30.28 -6.19 -6.63
C GLU A 215 31.43 -6.67 -7.52
N ASN A 216 32.35 -7.47 -6.99
CA ASN A 216 33.46 -8.04 -7.76
C ASN A 216 33.03 -9.20 -8.66
N VAL A 217 31.94 -9.90 -8.32
CA VAL A 217 31.45 -11.09 -9.04
C VAL A 217 30.10 -10.87 -9.72
N CYS A 218 29.61 -9.61 -9.79
CA CYS A 218 28.25 -9.35 -10.26
C CYS A 218 28.03 -9.71 -11.73
N GLU A 219 29.08 -9.70 -12.55
CA GLU A 219 29.02 -10.07 -13.96
C GLU A 219 28.71 -11.57 -14.16
N ASP A 220 29.11 -12.42 -13.21
CA ASP A 220 28.89 -13.87 -13.24
C ASP A 220 27.50 -14.28 -12.73
N LEU A 221 26.69 -13.32 -12.26
CA LEU A 221 25.34 -13.60 -11.80
C LEU A 221 24.44 -14.08 -12.94
N SER A 222 23.69 -15.15 -12.67
CA SER A 222 22.59 -15.58 -13.53
C SER A 222 21.49 -14.50 -13.60
N ASN A 223 20.67 -14.52 -14.66
CA ASN A 223 19.54 -13.58 -14.80
C ASN A 223 18.58 -13.63 -13.59
N THR A 224 18.37 -14.83 -13.02
CA THR A 224 17.62 -15.00 -11.78
C THR A 224 18.33 -14.31 -10.62
N GLY A 225 19.65 -14.53 -10.47
CA GLY A 225 20.49 -13.86 -9.47
C GLY A 225 20.39 -12.34 -9.55
N ILE A 226 20.55 -11.75 -10.74
CA ILE A 226 20.44 -10.29 -10.96
C ILE A 226 19.08 -9.76 -10.48
N SER A 227 17.98 -10.40 -10.90
CA SER A 227 16.62 -9.98 -10.49
C SER A 227 16.40 -10.07 -8.97
N CYS A 228 16.96 -11.10 -8.33
CA CYS A 228 16.91 -11.29 -6.88
C CYS A 228 17.74 -10.24 -6.15
N MET A 229 18.96 -9.95 -6.62
CA MET A 229 19.83 -8.96 -5.98
C MET A 229 19.23 -7.57 -6.01
N LEU A 230 18.72 -7.13 -7.18
CA LEU A 230 18.04 -5.83 -7.30
C LEU A 230 16.85 -5.72 -6.32
N LEU A 231 16.02 -6.76 -6.22
CA LEU A 231 14.87 -6.76 -5.32
C LEU A 231 15.29 -6.81 -3.85
N TYR A 232 16.11 -7.78 -3.46
CA TYR A 232 16.38 -8.07 -2.05
C TYR A 232 17.36 -7.11 -1.42
N LEU A 233 18.36 -6.61 -2.15
CA LEU A 233 19.21 -5.52 -1.64
C LEU A 233 18.39 -4.26 -1.38
N SER A 234 17.47 -3.91 -2.29
CA SER A 234 16.56 -2.78 -2.08
C SER A 234 15.62 -3.01 -0.89
N LYS A 235 15.17 -4.25 -0.66
CA LYS A 235 14.33 -4.62 0.49
C LYS A 235 15.08 -4.63 1.82
N LEU A 236 16.38 -4.94 1.79
CA LEU A 236 17.31 -4.79 2.90
C LEU A 236 17.77 -3.32 3.08
N GLY A 237 17.15 -2.35 2.40
CA GLY A 237 17.42 -0.93 2.61
C GLY A 237 18.66 -0.39 1.89
N LEU A 238 19.29 -1.16 0.99
CA LEU A 238 20.39 -0.64 0.18
C LEU A 238 19.87 0.44 -0.79
N ARG A 239 20.55 1.59 -0.81
CA ARG A 239 20.19 2.70 -1.68
C ARG A 239 20.46 2.35 -3.15
N THR A 240 19.60 2.86 -4.03
CA THR A 240 19.62 2.55 -5.47
C THR A 240 20.68 3.31 -6.27
N ASP A 241 21.35 4.28 -5.65
CA ASP A 241 22.46 5.07 -6.18
C ASP A 241 23.84 4.54 -5.76
N THR A 242 23.90 3.34 -5.18
CA THR A 242 25.17 2.66 -4.91
C THR A 242 25.77 2.09 -6.20
N THR A 243 27.10 2.03 -6.28
CA THR A 243 27.85 1.50 -7.43
C THR A 243 27.37 0.09 -7.82
N LEU A 244 27.20 -0.78 -6.82
CA LEU A 244 26.66 -2.13 -7.00
C LEU A 244 25.24 -2.12 -7.62
N MET A 245 24.31 -1.31 -7.09
CA MET A 245 22.94 -1.24 -7.61
C MET A 245 22.89 -0.67 -9.04
N GLU A 246 23.77 0.26 -9.37
CA GLU A 246 23.93 0.78 -10.73
C GLU A 246 24.47 -0.29 -11.69
N LYS A 247 25.56 -0.97 -11.32
CA LYS A 247 26.13 -2.09 -12.10
C LYS A 247 25.09 -3.19 -12.36
N LEU A 248 24.38 -3.63 -11.32
CA LEU A 248 23.30 -4.62 -11.46
C LEU A 248 22.19 -4.15 -12.38
N SER A 249 21.87 -2.84 -12.37
CA SER A 249 20.85 -2.29 -13.26
C SER A 249 21.29 -2.25 -14.72
N VAL A 250 22.57 -1.96 -14.98
CA VAL A 250 23.15 -1.98 -16.34
C VAL A 250 23.16 -3.42 -16.86
N LEU A 251 23.68 -4.37 -16.09
CA LEU A 251 23.66 -5.80 -16.43
C LEU A 251 22.24 -6.31 -16.70
N CYS A 252 21.27 -5.89 -15.87
CA CYS A 252 19.87 -6.24 -16.06
C CYS A 252 19.31 -5.71 -17.39
N LEU A 253 19.70 -4.51 -17.81
CA LEU A 253 19.26 -3.92 -19.08
C LEU A 253 19.89 -4.61 -20.29
N GLU A 254 21.16 -5.02 -20.20
CA GLU A 254 21.88 -5.71 -21.26
C GLU A 254 21.37 -7.14 -21.48
N ARG A 255 21.01 -7.83 -20.39
CA ARG A 255 20.59 -9.24 -20.42
C ARG A 255 19.07 -9.44 -20.41
N LEU A 256 18.29 -8.36 -20.48
CA LEU A 256 16.85 -8.35 -20.22
C LEU A 256 16.07 -9.39 -21.05
N ASP A 257 16.44 -9.55 -22.32
CA ASP A 257 15.77 -10.47 -23.26
C ASP A 257 15.90 -11.94 -22.84
N GLY A 258 16.94 -12.29 -22.09
CA GLY A 258 17.17 -13.64 -21.57
C GLY A 258 16.49 -13.93 -20.22
N PHE A 259 15.70 -13.00 -19.68
CA PHE A 259 15.10 -13.20 -18.36
C PHE A 259 13.93 -14.20 -18.43
N SER A 260 13.94 -15.15 -17.49
CA SER A 260 12.80 -16.03 -17.28
C SER A 260 11.59 -15.25 -16.72
N LEU A 261 10.40 -15.81 -16.84
CA LEU A 261 9.19 -15.18 -16.31
C LEU A 261 9.26 -14.96 -14.78
N ASN A 262 9.92 -15.87 -14.05
CA ASN A 262 10.21 -15.71 -12.63
C ASN A 262 11.11 -14.49 -12.36
N ALA A 263 12.16 -14.31 -13.15
CA ALA A 263 13.07 -13.17 -13.03
C ALA A 263 12.36 -11.85 -13.40
N LEU A 264 11.54 -11.84 -14.45
CA LEU A 264 10.74 -10.68 -14.85
C LEU A 264 9.71 -10.30 -13.78
N SER A 265 9.03 -11.27 -13.19
CA SER A 265 8.09 -11.04 -12.08
C SER A 265 8.76 -10.35 -10.90
N ARG A 266 9.91 -10.86 -10.42
CA ARG A 266 10.69 -10.23 -9.35
C ARG A 266 11.17 -8.83 -9.73
N LEU A 267 11.68 -8.68 -10.95
CA LEU A 267 12.15 -7.40 -11.47
C LEU A 267 11.03 -6.35 -11.48
N THR A 268 9.82 -6.68 -11.95
CA THR A 268 8.71 -5.72 -11.94
C THR A 268 8.30 -5.30 -10.53
N VAL A 269 8.40 -6.19 -9.54
CA VAL A 269 8.16 -5.86 -8.12
C VAL A 269 9.19 -4.85 -7.63
N TYR A 270 10.46 -5.05 -7.96
CA TYR A 270 11.54 -4.10 -7.64
C TYR A 270 11.26 -2.73 -8.27
N LEU A 271 10.94 -2.70 -9.56
CA LEU A 271 10.80 -1.46 -10.33
C LEU A 271 9.58 -0.61 -9.94
N ARG A 272 8.57 -1.16 -9.26
CA ARG A 272 7.32 -0.45 -8.96
C ARG A 272 7.54 0.92 -8.29
N ASP A 273 8.56 1.02 -7.43
CA ASP A 273 8.77 2.17 -6.55
C ASP A 273 10.13 2.88 -6.79
N GLN A 274 10.77 2.68 -7.96
CA GLN A 274 12.15 3.18 -8.25
C GLN A 274 12.21 4.45 -9.12
N GLY A 275 11.16 5.26 -9.09
CA GLY A 275 11.12 6.54 -9.81
C GLY A 275 11.21 6.40 -11.34
N ILE A 276 11.85 7.38 -11.99
CA ILE A 276 11.86 7.52 -13.45
C ILE A 276 12.66 6.41 -14.14
N LYS A 277 13.79 5.98 -13.56
CA LYS A 277 14.60 4.86 -14.10
C LYS A 277 13.76 3.60 -14.28
N ALA A 278 12.86 3.34 -13.34
CA ALA A 278 11.96 2.21 -13.42
C ALA A 278 11.00 2.29 -14.61
N TYR A 279 10.46 3.46 -14.92
CA TYR A 279 9.58 3.63 -16.07
C TYR A 279 10.24 3.20 -17.39
N PHE A 280 11.51 3.56 -17.60
CA PHE A 280 12.26 3.16 -18.80
C PHE A 280 12.54 1.65 -18.85
N MET A 281 12.87 1.04 -17.71
CA MET A 281 13.05 -0.42 -17.66
C MET A 281 11.73 -1.16 -17.89
N GLN A 282 10.64 -0.70 -17.26
CA GLN A 282 9.31 -1.28 -17.44
C GLN A 282 8.82 -1.19 -18.89
N SER A 283 9.12 -0.10 -19.61
CA SER A 283 8.75 -0.01 -21.04
C SER A 283 9.44 -1.05 -21.91
N LYS A 284 10.65 -1.51 -21.55
CA LYS A 284 11.34 -2.60 -22.25
C LYS A 284 10.81 -3.98 -21.87
N ILE A 285 10.27 -4.13 -20.65
CA ILE A 285 9.68 -5.38 -20.17
C ILE A 285 8.33 -5.67 -20.86
N LEU A 286 7.56 -4.64 -21.20
CA LEU A 286 6.21 -4.82 -21.75
C LEU A 286 6.14 -5.66 -23.04
N PRO A 287 7.00 -5.44 -24.07
CA PRO A 287 7.03 -6.31 -25.25
C PRO A 287 7.32 -7.78 -24.92
N LEU A 288 8.26 -8.04 -23.99
CA LEU A 288 8.57 -9.40 -23.53
C LEU A 288 7.36 -10.03 -22.83
N MET A 289 6.64 -9.25 -22.02
CA MET A 289 5.41 -9.69 -21.37
C MET A 289 4.28 -9.97 -22.35
N ALA A 290 4.15 -9.18 -23.41
CA ALA A 290 3.16 -9.42 -24.46
C ALA A 290 3.45 -10.72 -25.22
N ASP A 291 4.73 -11.05 -25.45
CA ASP A 291 5.11 -12.33 -26.04
C ASP A 291 4.81 -13.52 -25.11
N LYS A 292 5.19 -13.42 -23.83
CA LYS A 292 4.90 -14.47 -22.83
C LYS A 292 3.41 -14.68 -22.60
N LEU A 293 2.58 -13.63 -22.74
CA LEU A 293 1.13 -13.72 -22.65
C LEU A 293 0.52 -14.63 -23.71
N LYS A 294 1.15 -14.74 -24.89
CA LYS A 294 0.65 -15.59 -26.00
C LYS A 294 0.98 -17.06 -25.82
N ASN A 295 2.00 -17.37 -25.03
CA ASN A 295 2.69 -18.67 -25.04
C ASN A 295 2.72 -19.38 -23.67
N PHE A 296 2.00 -18.90 -22.66
CA PHE A 296 1.99 -19.58 -21.35
C PHE A 296 1.11 -20.83 -21.38
N SER A 297 1.40 -21.76 -20.48
CA SER A 297 0.77 -23.09 -20.42
C SER A 297 0.25 -23.45 -19.03
N THR A 298 0.77 -22.82 -17.97
CA THR A 298 0.43 -23.16 -16.58
C THR A 298 -0.19 -21.99 -15.81
N LEU A 299 -0.96 -22.34 -14.76
CA LEU A 299 -1.57 -21.34 -13.87
C LEU A 299 -0.51 -20.52 -13.12
N ASP A 300 0.64 -21.12 -12.82
CA ASP A 300 1.77 -20.42 -12.19
C ASP A 300 2.39 -19.39 -13.14
N GLU A 301 2.56 -19.72 -14.43
CA GLU A 301 2.99 -18.75 -15.43
C GLU A 301 1.99 -17.60 -15.58
N LEU A 302 0.68 -17.92 -15.66
CA LEU A 302 -0.36 -16.90 -15.69
C LEU A 302 -0.29 -15.99 -14.45
N HIS A 303 -0.07 -16.56 -13.27
CA HIS A 303 0.08 -15.81 -12.04
C HIS A 303 1.28 -14.85 -12.09
N LEU A 304 2.44 -15.31 -12.59
CA LEU A 304 3.63 -14.48 -12.74
C LEU A 304 3.43 -13.36 -13.78
N ILE A 305 2.79 -13.65 -14.92
CA ILE A 305 2.42 -12.63 -15.92
C ILE A 305 1.50 -11.59 -15.28
N THR A 306 0.52 -12.03 -14.51
CA THR A 306 -0.41 -11.12 -13.81
C THR A 306 0.30 -10.24 -12.79
N ILE A 307 1.31 -10.76 -12.08
CA ILE A 307 2.17 -9.96 -11.20
C ILE A 307 2.92 -8.89 -12.00
N CYS A 308 3.54 -9.28 -13.14
CA CYS A 308 4.22 -8.33 -14.01
C CYS A 308 3.30 -7.21 -14.49
N PHE A 309 2.12 -7.56 -14.99
CA PHE A 309 1.12 -6.60 -15.46
C PHE A 309 0.65 -5.68 -14.31
N TYR A 310 0.41 -6.24 -13.13
CA TYR A 310 -0.01 -5.46 -11.97
C TYR A 310 1.01 -4.39 -11.57
N ASN A 311 2.30 -4.73 -11.58
CA ASN A 311 3.36 -3.80 -11.21
C ASN A 311 3.72 -2.81 -12.34
N THR A 312 3.35 -3.12 -13.58
CA THR A 312 3.59 -2.26 -14.77
C THR A 312 2.32 -1.57 -15.28
N ARG A 313 1.20 -1.67 -14.56
CA ARG A 313 -0.15 -1.24 -15.00
C ARG A 313 -0.25 0.18 -15.55
N ARG A 314 0.61 1.10 -15.09
CA ARG A 314 0.66 2.49 -15.56
C ARG A 314 1.11 2.66 -17.01
N LEU A 315 1.74 1.64 -17.58
CA LEU A 315 2.28 1.63 -18.94
C LEU A 315 1.51 0.69 -19.88
N ILE A 316 0.53 -0.06 -19.35
CA ILE A 316 -0.24 -1.01 -20.15
C ILE A 316 -1.19 -0.25 -21.07
N THR A 317 -1.10 -0.55 -22.36
CA THR A 317 -1.95 0.05 -23.37
C THR A 317 -3.31 -0.66 -23.44
N ALA A 318 -4.34 0.06 -23.92
CA ALA A 318 -5.68 -0.50 -24.08
C ALA A 318 -5.73 -1.81 -24.92
N PRO A 319 -4.96 -1.96 -26.03
CA PRO A 319 -4.91 -3.22 -26.77
C PRO A 319 -4.32 -4.37 -25.95
N LEU A 320 -3.25 -4.13 -25.20
CA LEU A 320 -2.56 -5.18 -24.44
C LEU A 320 -3.42 -5.71 -23.28
N ILE A 321 -4.13 -4.82 -22.57
CA ILE A 321 -5.07 -5.28 -21.53
C ILE A 321 -6.29 -5.99 -22.12
N ASP A 322 -6.72 -5.64 -23.34
CA ASP A 322 -7.80 -6.33 -24.04
C ASP A 322 -7.38 -7.74 -24.49
N GLU A 323 -6.13 -7.91 -24.92
CA GLU A 323 -5.53 -9.22 -25.21
C GLU A 323 -5.47 -10.10 -23.95
N TYR A 324 -5.00 -9.53 -22.83
CA TYR A 324 -5.03 -10.21 -21.54
C TYR A 324 -6.45 -10.61 -21.13
N ARG A 325 -7.44 -9.73 -21.30
CA ARG A 325 -8.86 -10.06 -21.03
C ARG A 325 -9.33 -11.25 -21.85
N LYS A 326 -9.16 -11.22 -23.17
CA LYS A 326 -9.62 -12.30 -24.08
C LYS A 326 -9.03 -13.65 -23.68
N MET A 327 -7.76 -13.63 -23.30
CA MET A 327 -7.08 -14.82 -22.83
C MET A 327 -7.70 -15.35 -21.53
N ILE A 328 -7.99 -14.48 -20.56
CA ILE A 328 -8.64 -14.90 -19.30
C ILE A 328 -10.06 -15.45 -19.57
N GLU A 329 -10.81 -14.83 -20.47
CA GLU A 329 -12.14 -15.31 -20.90
C GLU A 329 -12.05 -16.73 -21.48
N LYS A 330 -11.09 -16.97 -22.39
CA LYS A 330 -10.83 -18.29 -22.96
C LYS A 330 -10.51 -19.35 -21.89
N HIS A 331 -9.55 -19.07 -21.01
CA HIS A 331 -9.14 -20.03 -19.97
C HIS A 331 -10.25 -20.28 -18.93
N LEU A 332 -11.11 -19.29 -18.69
CA LEU A 332 -12.28 -19.44 -17.84
C LEU A 332 -13.30 -20.41 -18.46
N GLU A 333 -13.50 -20.37 -19.77
CA GLU A 333 -14.37 -21.30 -20.50
C GLU A 333 -13.79 -22.72 -20.56
N GLU A 334 -12.46 -22.84 -20.55
CA GLU A 334 -11.73 -24.11 -20.53
C GLU A 334 -11.62 -24.75 -19.13
N GLY A 335 -12.22 -24.14 -18.08
CA GLY A 335 -12.18 -24.68 -16.72
C GLY A 335 -10.83 -24.52 -15.99
N PHE A 336 -9.93 -23.69 -16.51
CA PHE A 336 -8.55 -23.55 -16.02
C PHE A 336 -8.44 -23.07 -14.55
N PHE A 337 -9.48 -22.41 -14.03
CA PHE A 337 -9.52 -21.85 -12.67
C PHE A 337 -10.13 -22.80 -11.61
N GLU A 338 -10.40 -24.06 -11.97
CA GLU A 338 -10.91 -25.05 -11.01
C GLU A 338 -9.86 -25.47 -9.97
N ALA A 339 -8.57 -25.23 -10.21
CA ALA A 339 -7.48 -25.54 -9.29
C ALA A 339 -7.63 -24.86 -7.90
N ASN A 340 -7.07 -25.48 -6.85
CA ASN A 340 -7.07 -24.98 -5.46
C ASN A 340 -6.06 -23.83 -5.23
N GLN A 341 -6.10 -22.80 -6.07
CA GLN A 341 -5.19 -21.66 -6.00
C GLN A 341 -5.93 -20.31 -6.07
N PRO A 342 -6.79 -20.00 -5.08
CA PRO A 342 -7.57 -18.76 -5.10
C PRO A 342 -6.69 -17.49 -5.11
N LYS A 343 -5.43 -17.57 -4.66
CA LYS A 343 -4.43 -16.49 -4.76
C LYS A 343 -4.27 -15.94 -6.19
N VAL A 344 -4.35 -16.80 -7.20
CA VAL A 344 -4.16 -16.41 -8.61
C VAL A 344 -5.37 -15.62 -9.09
N ILE A 345 -6.58 -16.10 -8.77
CA ILE A 345 -7.85 -15.42 -9.04
C ILE A 345 -7.83 -14.00 -8.42
N LEU A 346 -7.44 -13.89 -7.15
CA LEU A 346 -7.38 -12.59 -6.47
C LEU A 346 -6.43 -11.62 -7.17
N LYS A 347 -5.30 -12.12 -7.68
CA LYS A 347 -4.34 -11.28 -8.39
C LYS A 347 -4.88 -10.81 -9.74
N ILE A 348 -5.58 -11.67 -10.48
CA ILE A 348 -6.26 -11.32 -11.74
C ILE A 348 -7.32 -10.25 -11.49
N VAL A 349 -8.19 -10.47 -10.49
CA VAL A 349 -9.23 -9.51 -10.10
C VAL A 349 -8.61 -8.18 -9.67
N SER A 350 -7.52 -8.20 -8.92
CA SER A 350 -6.81 -6.98 -8.50
C SER A 350 -6.25 -6.17 -9.68
N LEU A 351 -5.81 -6.84 -10.75
CA LEU A 351 -5.36 -6.19 -11.98
C LEU A 351 -6.54 -5.60 -12.77
N LEU A 352 -7.58 -6.40 -13.00
CA LEU A 352 -8.73 -6.01 -13.81
C LEU A 352 -9.62 -4.95 -13.12
N ASN A 353 -9.63 -4.92 -11.78
CA ASN A 353 -10.28 -3.90 -10.96
C ASN A 353 -9.47 -2.59 -10.87
N TYR A 354 -8.45 -2.39 -11.70
CA TYR A 354 -7.76 -1.11 -11.76
C TYR A 354 -8.73 -0.01 -12.25
N MET A 355 -8.64 1.18 -11.64
CA MET A 355 -9.66 2.24 -11.75
C MET A 355 -10.03 2.60 -13.20
N GLU A 356 -9.04 2.57 -14.09
CA GLU A 356 -9.17 2.92 -15.51
C GLU A 356 -9.95 1.86 -16.32
N TRP A 357 -9.97 0.60 -15.85
CA TRP A 357 -10.50 -0.54 -16.60
C TRP A 357 -11.67 -1.23 -15.91
N SER A 358 -11.78 -1.06 -14.60
CA SER A 358 -12.74 -1.71 -13.70
C SER A 358 -14.19 -1.68 -14.20
N PRO A 359 -14.74 -0.55 -14.72
CA PRO A 359 -16.10 -0.54 -15.25
C PRO A 359 -16.31 -1.46 -16.45
N LYS A 360 -15.29 -1.62 -17.31
CA LYS A 360 -15.35 -2.44 -18.54
C LYS A 360 -15.25 -3.93 -18.22
N TYR A 361 -14.48 -4.30 -17.20
CA TYR A 361 -14.17 -5.70 -16.89
C TYR A 361 -14.91 -6.28 -15.68
N ARG A 362 -15.88 -5.54 -15.13
CA ARG A 362 -16.70 -5.96 -13.98
C ARG A 362 -17.31 -7.37 -14.14
N LEU A 363 -17.95 -7.64 -15.28
CA LEU A 363 -18.63 -8.93 -15.51
C LEU A 363 -17.65 -10.10 -15.52
N LEU A 364 -16.45 -9.89 -16.08
CA LEU A 364 -15.39 -10.89 -16.07
C LEU A 364 -14.90 -11.13 -14.64
N CYS A 365 -14.62 -10.08 -13.87
CA CYS A 365 -14.25 -10.21 -12.46
C CYS A 365 -15.29 -10.99 -11.65
N HIS A 366 -16.58 -10.70 -11.87
CA HIS A 366 -17.68 -11.42 -11.23
C HIS A 366 -17.61 -12.93 -11.55
N ARG A 367 -17.51 -13.31 -12.82
CA ARG A 367 -17.45 -14.73 -13.23
C ARG A 367 -16.24 -15.44 -12.61
N ILE A 368 -15.06 -14.83 -12.60
CA ILE A 368 -13.86 -15.44 -12.04
C ILE A 368 -13.99 -15.61 -10.51
N LEU A 369 -14.58 -14.64 -9.81
CA LEU A 369 -14.75 -14.69 -8.36
C LEU A 369 -15.69 -15.81 -7.89
N LEU A 370 -16.62 -16.27 -8.73
CA LEU A 370 -17.47 -17.42 -8.40
C LEU A 370 -16.64 -18.67 -8.08
N HIS A 371 -15.48 -18.86 -8.72
CA HIS A 371 -14.57 -19.97 -8.44
C HIS A 371 -13.85 -19.89 -7.08
N THR A 372 -14.04 -18.80 -6.33
CA THR A 372 -13.45 -18.59 -4.99
C THR A 372 -14.43 -18.90 -3.86
N ILE A 373 -15.74 -19.05 -4.14
CA ILE A 373 -16.81 -19.17 -3.12
C ILE A 373 -16.52 -20.27 -2.09
N ASP A 374 -16.18 -21.48 -2.54
CA ASP A 374 -15.93 -22.62 -1.64
C ASP A 374 -14.48 -22.68 -1.14
N LYS A 375 -13.62 -21.76 -1.60
CA LYS A 375 -12.19 -21.72 -1.32
C LYS A 375 -11.79 -20.57 -0.39
N VAL A 376 -12.76 -19.86 0.20
CA VAL A 376 -12.50 -18.72 1.11
C VAL A 376 -11.63 -19.14 2.31
N HIS A 377 -11.81 -20.35 2.82
CA HIS A 377 -11.02 -20.88 3.94
C HIS A 377 -9.52 -21.05 3.63
N LEU A 378 -9.14 -21.09 2.35
CA LEU A 378 -7.73 -21.14 1.91
C LEU A 378 -7.09 -19.75 1.82
N LEU A 379 -7.85 -18.68 2.04
CA LEU A 379 -7.35 -17.31 2.00
C LEU A 379 -6.80 -16.91 3.37
N SER A 380 -5.73 -16.12 3.33
CA SER A 380 -5.23 -15.36 4.49
C SER A 380 -6.08 -14.11 4.75
N VAL A 381 -6.01 -13.56 5.96
CA VAL A 381 -6.67 -12.29 6.32
C VAL A 381 -6.31 -11.18 5.34
N ALA A 382 -5.02 -11.02 5.01
CA ALA A 382 -4.56 -10.04 4.01
C ALA A 382 -5.22 -10.23 2.63
N GLN A 383 -5.40 -11.46 2.17
CA GLN A 383 -6.09 -11.75 0.91
C GLN A 383 -7.58 -11.46 0.96
N VAL A 384 -8.22 -11.69 2.11
CA VAL A 384 -9.62 -11.29 2.35
C VAL A 384 -9.75 -9.77 2.34
N MET A 385 -8.77 -9.03 2.86
CA MET A 385 -8.77 -7.56 2.77
C MET A 385 -8.72 -7.05 1.33
N ASP A 386 -7.91 -7.69 0.48
CA ASP A 386 -7.82 -7.32 -0.95
C ASP A 386 -9.19 -7.49 -1.65
N LEU A 387 -9.96 -8.51 -1.27
CA LEU A 387 -11.34 -8.70 -1.74
C LEU A 387 -12.28 -7.59 -1.28
N THR A 388 -12.11 -7.07 -0.07
CA THR A 388 -12.92 -5.96 0.45
C THR A 388 -12.84 -4.73 -0.46
N ILE A 389 -11.67 -4.45 -1.04
CA ILE A 389 -11.50 -3.32 -1.98
C ILE A 389 -12.36 -3.52 -3.23
N TYR A 390 -12.45 -4.75 -3.73
CA TYR A 390 -13.33 -5.07 -4.86
C TYR A 390 -14.81 -4.96 -4.48
N PHE A 391 -15.21 -5.51 -3.33
CA PHE A 391 -16.61 -5.45 -2.87
C PHE A 391 -17.08 -4.03 -2.57
N GLN A 392 -16.19 -3.13 -2.13
CA GLN A 392 -16.51 -1.71 -1.96
C GLN A 392 -17.02 -1.04 -3.25
N ASN A 393 -16.64 -1.55 -4.42
CA ASN A 393 -17.05 -0.98 -5.70
C ASN A 393 -18.29 -1.67 -6.29
N PHE A 394 -18.44 -2.98 -6.11
CA PHE A 394 -19.40 -3.77 -6.89
C PHE A 394 -20.39 -4.62 -6.09
N PHE A 395 -20.10 -4.96 -4.84
CA PHE A 395 -20.94 -5.80 -3.97
C PHE A 395 -21.37 -7.17 -4.55
N GLU A 396 -20.66 -7.72 -5.55
CA GLU A 396 -21.03 -8.93 -6.29
C GLU A 396 -19.80 -9.78 -6.60
N PRO A 397 -19.80 -11.13 -6.44
CA PRO A 397 -20.97 -11.97 -6.18
C PRO A 397 -21.40 -12.01 -4.71
N ARG A 398 -22.70 -11.94 -4.45
CA ARG A 398 -23.29 -11.92 -3.11
C ARG A 398 -22.94 -13.17 -2.28
N GLU A 399 -22.90 -14.33 -2.91
CA GLU A 399 -22.59 -15.61 -2.27
C GLU A 399 -21.18 -15.61 -1.66
N LEU A 400 -20.21 -15.08 -2.42
CA LEU A 400 -18.83 -14.93 -1.94
C LEU A 400 -18.75 -13.95 -0.76
N PHE A 401 -19.49 -12.84 -0.84
CA PHE A 401 -19.57 -11.87 0.26
C PHE A 401 -20.07 -12.52 1.56
N ILE A 402 -21.10 -13.37 1.48
CA ILE A 402 -21.62 -14.12 2.64
C ILE A 402 -20.57 -15.08 3.20
N LYS A 403 -19.85 -15.82 2.34
CA LYS A 403 -18.78 -16.73 2.78
C LYS A 403 -17.64 -15.98 3.48
N ILE A 404 -17.24 -14.84 2.94
CA ILE A 404 -16.23 -13.96 3.55
C ILE A 404 -16.70 -13.44 4.90
N HIS A 405 -17.98 -13.04 5.03
CA HIS A 405 -18.57 -12.61 6.29
C HIS A 405 -18.48 -13.73 7.34
N HIS A 406 -18.90 -14.96 7.01
CA HIS A 406 -18.78 -16.11 7.90
C HIS A 406 -17.34 -16.44 8.27
N TYR A 407 -16.42 -16.39 7.30
CA TYR A 407 -14.99 -16.60 7.56
C TYR A 407 -14.46 -15.53 8.53
N SER A 408 -14.80 -14.26 8.31
CA SER A 408 -14.41 -13.16 9.19
C SER A 408 -14.91 -13.38 10.62
N LEU A 409 -16.17 -13.82 10.77
CA LEU A 409 -16.74 -14.20 12.07
C LEU A 409 -15.96 -15.32 12.75
N SER A 410 -15.62 -16.39 12.02
CA SER A 410 -14.83 -17.50 12.57
C SER A 410 -13.44 -17.06 13.03
N GLN A 411 -12.79 -16.16 12.26
CA GLN A 411 -11.49 -15.60 12.66
C GLN A 411 -11.63 -14.77 13.93
N PHE A 412 -12.69 -13.97 14.07
CA PHE A 412 -12.94 -13.24 15.32
C PHE A 412 -13.11 -14.17 16.51
N GLU A 413 -13.88 -15.24 16.39
CA GLU A 413 -14.11 -16.16 17.52
C GLU A 413 -12.83 -16.83 17.99
N ILE A 414 -11.93 -17.18 17.07
CA ILE A 414 -10.62 -17.77 17.39
C ILE A 414 -9.68 -16.75 18.05
N SER A 415 -9.83 -15.47 17.72
CA SER A 415 -8.90 -14.40 18.09
C SER A 415 -9.43 -13.44 19.15
N LYS A 416 -10.56 -13.75 19.82
CA LYS A 416 -11.12 -12.91 20.89
C LYS A 416 -10.12 -12.63 22.02
N ASP A 417 -9.19 -13.55 22.26
CA ASP A 417 -8.18 -13.44 23.31
C ASP A 417 -6.87 -12.78 22.83
N THR A 418 -6.76 -12.50 21.53
CA THR A 418 -5.60 -11.85 20.92
C THR A 418 -5.99 -10.47 20.41
N SER A 419 -5.44 -9.41 20.98
CA SER A 419 -5.62 -8.03 20.50
C SER A 419 -4.79 -7.82 19.21
N ASP A 420 -5.21 -8.47 18.13
CA ASP A 420 -4.53 -8.43 16.82
C ASP A 420 -5.10 -7.28 15.95
N PRO A 421 -4.27 -6.27 15.58
CA PRO A 421 -4.71 -5.15 14.76
C PRO A 421 -5.14 -5.57 13.34
N GLU A 422 -4.72 -6.74 12.83
CA GLU A 422 -5.14 -7.22 11.51
C GLU A 422 -6.65 -7.47 11.45
N LEU A 423 -7.28 -7.83 12.58
CA LEU A 423 -8.73 -8.05 12.67
C LEU A 423 -9.54 -6.80 12.34
N LEU A 424 -9.00 -5.60 12.60
CA LEU A 424 -9.62 -4.33 12.24
C LEU A 424 -9.90 -4.25 10.73
N CYS A 425 -9.13 -4.96 9.91
CA CYS A 425 -9.30 -4.95 8.47
C CYS A 425 -10.54 -5.72 7.99
N LEU A 426 -11.06 -6.61 8.82
CA LEU A 426 -12.28 -7.36 8.57
C LEU A 426 -13.54 -6.56 8.91
N ALA A 427 -13.43 -5.42 9.61
CA ALA A 427 -14.58 -4.59 10.01
C ALA A 427 -15.59 -4.29 8.89
N PRO A 428 -15.19 -3.92 7.65
CA PRO A 428 -16.15 -3.63 6.58
C PRO A 428 -16.93 -4.85 6.09
N LEU A 429 -16.47 -6.05 6.45
CA LEU A 429 -17.09 -7.34 6.14
C LEU A 429 -17.90 -7.88 7.33
N SER A 430 -17.97 -7.14 8.44
CA SER A 430 -18.62 -7.59 9.67
C SER A 430 -20.03 -7.02 9.83
N SER A 431 -20.83 -7.67 10.66
CA SER A 431 -22.16 -7.18 11.02
C SER A 431 -22.09 -6.01 12.01
N THR A 432 -23.10 -5.14 12.00
CA THR A 432 -23.21 -4.02 12.95
C THR A 432 -23.30 -4.46 14.41
N ARG A 433 -23.65 -5.73 14.69
CA ARG A 433 -23.65 -6.32 16.05
C ARG A 433 -22.25 -6.37 16.66
N THR A 434 -21.22 -6.43 15.83
CA THR A 434 -19.80 -6.44 16.28
C THR A 434 -19.24 -5.05 16.55
N LYS A 435 -20.04 -3.99 16.39
CA LYS A 435 -19.60 -2.60 16.52
C LYS A 435 -18.86 -2.32 17.83
N LYS A 436 -19.41 -2.76 18.97
CA LYS A 436 -18.84 -2.49 20.29
C LYS A 436 -17.44 -3.10 20.46
N TYR A 437 -17.27 -4.33 19.98
CA TYR A 437 -15.98 -5.00 19.98
C TYR A 437 -14.94 -4.24 19.15
N PHE A 438 -15.32 -3.79 17.94
CA PHE A 438 -14.43 -2.98 17.11
C PHE A 438 -14.14 -1.59 17.71
N GLU A 439 -15.07 -1.01 18.48
CA GLU A 439 -14.81 0.21 19.24
C GLU A 439 -13.77 -0.03 20.34
N GLU A 440 -13.89 -1.13 21.10
CA GLU A 440 -12.93 -1.54 22.13
C GLU A 440 -11.55 -1.84 21.51
N LEU A 441 -11.50 -2.63 20.45
CA LEU A 441 -10.26 -2.97 19.74
C LEU A 441 -9.59 -1.73 19.14
N VAL A 442 -10.36 -0.78 18.60
CA VAL A 442 -9.80 0.50 18.14
C VAL A 442 -9.18 1.24 19.31
N ALA A 443 -9.88 1.37 20.44
CA ALA A 443 -9.39 2.09 21.61
C ALA A 443 -8.08 1.51 22.15
N GLU A 444 -7.95 0.18 22.23
CA GLU A 444 -6.71 -0.51 22.64
C GLU A 444 -5.51 -0.17 21.75
N HIS A 445 -5.75 0.07 20.45
CA HIS A 445 -4.69 0.31 19.47
C HIS A 445 -4.36 1.79 19.25
N LEU A 446 -5.09 2.72 19.87
CA LEU A 446 -4.83 4.16 19.70
C LEU A 446 -3.51 4.60 20.34
N ASP A 447 -3.06 3.92 21.39
CA ASP A 447 -1.81 4.26 22.10
C ASP A 447 -0.62 3.40 21.64
N ASN A 448 -0.81 2.56 20.62
CA ASN A 448 0.24 1.71 20.08
C ASN A 448 1.30 2.55 19.33
N SER A 449 2.59 2.24 19.51
CA SER A 449 3.70 2.90 18.82
C SER A 449 3.57 2.87 17.30
N ASP A 450 2.82 1.91 16.77
CA ASP A 450 2.69 1.63 15.35
C ASP A 450 1.42 2.19 14.72
N LEU A 451 0.70 3.04 15.44
CA LEU A 451 -0.54 3.61 14.95
C LEU A 451 -0.44 4.15 13.51
N HIS A 452 0.73 4.70 13.12
CA HIS A 452 0.99 5.24 11.78
C HIS A 452 0.69 4.27 10.62
N ASP A 453 0.87 2.97 10.81
CA ASP A 453 0.58 1.93 9.83
C ASP A 453 -0.91 1.62 9.74
N TYR A 454 -1.61 1.72 10.87
CA TYR A 454 -3.01 1.35 11.02
C TYR A 454 -3.98 2.51 10.84
N ILE A 455 -3.52 3.76 10.69
CA ILE A 455 -4.37 4.96 10.48
C ILE A 455 -5.42 4.69 9.39
N GLY A 456 -5.00 4.09 8.27
CA GLY A 456 -5.86 3.81 7.13
C GLY A 456 -6.91 2.72 7.37
N ILE A 457 -6.64 1.80 8.29
CA ILE A 457 -7.52 0.70 8.68
C ILE A 457 -8.52 1.20 9.72
N ILE A 458 -8.04 1.80 10.82
CA ILE A 458 -8.87 2.36 11.89
C ILE A 458 -9.84 3.40 11.33
N PHE A 459 -9.40 4.28 10.43
CA PHE A 459 -10.29 5.23 9.76
C PHE A 459 -11.46 4.54 9.03
N ARG A 460 -11.23 3.39 8.39
CA ARG A 460 -12.31 2.63 7.74
C ARG A 460 -13.26 2.04 8.76
N VAL A 461 -12.76 1.54 9.89
CA VAL A 461 -13.59 1.03 11.01
C VAL A 461 -14.50 2.14 11.55
N LEU A 462 -13.92 3.29 11.92
CA LEU A 462 -14.66 4.46 12.41
C LEU A 462 -15.76 4.89 11.44
N ARG A 463 -15.45 4.89 10.13
CA ARG A 463 -16.38 5.25 9.07
C ARG A 463 -17.49 4.20 8.87
N TYR A 464 -17.14 2.93 8.82
CA TYR A 464 -18.06 1.84 8.53
C TYR A 464 -19.11 1.69 9.63
N PHE A 465 -18.67 1.65 10.90
CA PHE A 465 -19.58 1.54 12.04
C PHE A 465 -20.20 2.87 12.49
N LYS A 466 -19.82 3.98 11.84
CA LYS A 466 -20.19 5.35 12.24
C LYS A 466 -19.98 5.54 13.74
N ILE A 467 -18.76 5.26 14.19
CA ILE A 467 -18.35 5.43 15.58
C ILE A 467 -18.43 6.93 15.87
N SER A 468 -19.23 7.29 16.88
CA SER A 468 -19.55 8.68 17.23
C SER A 468 -19.06 9.06 18.62
N ASP A 469 -18.40 8.13 19.32
CA ASP A 469 -17.73 8.43 20.58
C ASP A 469 -16.65 9.49 20.32
N LYS A 470 -16.85 10.66 20.95
CA LYS A 470 -15.97 11.82 20.80
C LYS A 470 -14.59 11.57 21.36
N ARG A 471 -14.44 10.74 22.41
CA ARG A 471 -13.14 10.42 23.02
C ARG A 471 -12.30 9.64 22.01
N ILE A 472 -12.82 8.49 21.56
CA ILE A 472 -12.16 7.64 20.54
C ILE A 472 -11.82 8.46 19.29
N CYS A 473 -12.74 9.28 18.79
CA CYS A 473 -12.48 10.10 17.61
C CYS A 473 -11.37 11.13 17.86
N ASN A 474 -11.38 11.83 19.00
CA ASN A 474 -10.37 12.83 19.32
C ASN A 474 -8.99 12.20 19.49
N ASP A 475 -8.93 11.11 20.26
CA ASP A 475 -7.70 10.37 20.54
C ASP A 475 -7.12 9.82 19.25
N PHE A 476 -7.96 9.26 18.35
CA PHE A 476 -7.53 8.80 17.04
C PHE A 476 -6.85 9.90 16.23
N TRP A 477 -7.46 11.09 16.11
CA TRP A 477 -6.89 12.16 15.29
C TRP A 477 -5.61 12.76 15.90
N ILE A 478 -5.56 12.92 17.22
CA ILE A 478 -4.39 13.45 17.93
C ILE A 478 -3.25 12.45 17.83
N ASN A 479 -3.47 11.19 18.18
CA ASN A 479 -2.45 10.15 18.15
C ASN A 479 -1.99 9.87 16.71
N SER A 480 -2.90 9.90 15.72
CA SER A 480 -2.53 9.76 14.30
C SER A 480 -1.59 10.87 13.83
N LEU A 481 -1.81 12.11 14.26
CA LEU A 481 -0.91 13.22 13.93
C LEU A 481 0.44 13.06 14.62
N ASN A 482 0.45 12.75 15.92
CA ASN A 482 1.67 12.55 16.69
C ASN A 482 2.53 11.41 16.12
N ALA A 483 1.90 10.29 15.77
CA ALA A 483 2.58 9.15 15.15
C ALA A 483 3.21 9.53 13.79
N VAL A 484 2.50 10.32 12.98
CA VAL A 484 3.02 10.81 11.69
C VAL A 484 4.17 11.81 11.87
N GLU A 485 4.09 12.73 12.83
CA GLU A 485 5.18 13.68 13.09
C GLU A 485 6.43 12.98 13.63
N LYS A 486 6.26 12.01 14.53
CA LYS A 486 7.37 11.18 15.02
C LYS A 486 8.06 10.42 13.88
N GLU A 487 7.29 9.88 12.93
CA GLU A 487 7.84 9.23 11.73
C GLU A 487 8.59 10.22 10.83
N ILE A 488 8.09 11.46 10.69
CA ILE A 488 8.78 12.52 9.95
C ILE A 488 10.12 12.89 10.62
N GLU A 489 10.17 12.92 11.94
CA GLU A 489 11.40 13.21 12.71
C GLU A 489 12.44 12.10 12.60
N ASN A 490 11.98 10.84 12.56
CA ASN A 490 12.85 9.66 12.46
C ASN A 490 13.28 9.33 11.02
N ALA A 491 12.70 9.97 10.00
CA ALA A 491 13.00 9.67 8.60
C ALA A 491 14.46 10.01 8.23
N SER A 492 15.28 8.98 7.99
CA SER A 492 16.70 9.10 7.62
C SER A 492 16.95 9.72 6.25
N SER A 493 15.93 9.71 5.36
CA SER A 493 15.99 10.31 4.03
C SER A 493 14.83 11.29 3.82
N SER A 494 15.16 12.55 3.52
CA SER A 494 14.16 13.58 3.25
C SER A 494 14.17 13.93 1.76
N TYR A 495 13.14 13.48 1.03
CA TYR A 495 12.90 13.97 -0.33
C TYR A 495 11.78 15.01 -0.35
N LEU A 496 11.74 15.80 -1.43
CA LEU A 496 10.83 16.93 -1.56
C LEU A 496 9.36 16.50 -1.39
N GLY A 497 8.76 17.00 -0.30
CA GLY A 497 7.38 16.76 0.08
C GLY A 497 7.09 15.36 0.63
N LEU A 498 8.07 14.68 1.24
CA LEU A 498 7.85 13.53 2.12
C LEU A 498 6.94 13.90 3.30
N LYS A 499 7.20 15.04 3.95
CA LYS A 499 6.40 15.52 5.10
C LYS A 499 4.93 15.66 4.74
N GLU A 500 4.67 16.32 3.61
CA GLU A 500 3.32 16.48 3.07
C GLU A 500 2.67 15.12 2.75
N LEU A 501 3.40 14.20 2.12
CA LEU A 501 2.89 12.86 1.81
C LEU A 501 2.44 12.11 3.06
N LEU A 502 3.22 12.17 4.14
CA LEU A 502 2.90 11.53 5.42
C LEU A 502 1.71 12.23 6.10
N ARG A 503 1.73 13.56 6.23
CA ARG A 503 0.62 14.35 6.79
C ARG A 503 -0.70 14.17 6.03
N ARG A 504 -0.62 13.99 4.70
CA ARG A 504 -1.78 13.72 3.83
C ARG A 504 -2.55 12.47 4.25
N LYS A 505 -1.88 11.49 4.89
CA LYS A 505 -2.57 10.33 5.47
C LYS A 505 -3.60 10.74 6.53
N VAL A 506 -3.38 11.83 7.25
CA VAL A 506 -4.25 12.30 8.33
C VAL A 506 -5.28 13.29 7.79
N TYR A 507 -4.84 14.43 7.27
CA TYR A 507 -5.74 15.55 6.98
C TYR A 507 -6.74 15.24 5.86
N ARG A 508 -6.34 14.44 4.85
CA ARG A 508 -7.25 14.03 3.78
C ARG A 508 -8.37 13.17 4.35
N ARG A 509 -8.04 12.21 5.22
CA ARG A 509 -9.04 11.35 5.89
C ARG A 509 -9.96 12.16 6.78
N TYR A 510 -9.43 13.14 7.51
CA TYR A 510 -10.23 14.06 8.33
C TYR A 510 -11.27 14.82 7.48
N MET A 511 -10.88 15.33 6.31
CA MET A 511 -11.82 15.99 5.37
C MET A 511 -12.96 15.07 4.89
N TYR A 512 -12.72 13.76 4.78
CA TYR A 512 -13.75 12.77 4.46
C TYR A 512 -14.51 12.27 5.68
N PHE A 513 -13.97 12.45 6.88
CA PHE A 513 -14.61 12.01 8.13
C PHE A 513 -15.80 12.87 8.51
N ASN A 514 -15.72 14.18 8.30
CA ASN A 514 -16.77 15.12 8.70
C ASN A 514 -18.17 14.73 8.16
N ASN A 515 -18.23 14.17 6.95
CA ASN A 515 -19.50 13.67 6.37
C ASN A 515 -20.07 12.45 7.11
N ASN A 516 -19.25 11.62 7.76
CA ASN A 516 -19.69 10.38 8.39
C ASN A 516 -20.60 10.62 9.60
N LEU A 517 -20.41 11.75 10.29
CA LEU A 517 -21.17 12.15 11.48
C LEU A 517 -22.11 13.34 11.17
N GLY A 518 -22.58 13.44 9.92
CA GLY A 518 -23.54 14.45 9.50
C GLY A 518 -23.02 15.89 9.61
N GLY A 519 -21.71 16.12 9.53
CA GLY A 519 -21.13 17.46 9.64
C GLY A 519 -20.94 17.98 11.07
N THR A 520 -21.26 17.17 12.09
CA THR A 520 -21.34 17.62 13.49
C THR A 520 -20.04 17.48 14.28
N TYR A 521 -19.11 16.66 13.79
CA TYR A 521 -17.86 16.38 14.48
C TYR A 521 -16.76 17.35 14.04
N ARG A 522 -16.09 17.97 15.01
CA ARG A 522 -14.91 18.81 14.78
C ARG A 522 -13.87 18.57 15.86
N ASN A 523 -12.63 18.44 15.43
CA ASN A 523 -11.45 18.47 16.26
C ASN A 523 -10.67 19.77 16.00
N PHE A 524 -11.02 20.83 16.74
CA PHE A 524 -10.39 22.14 16.59
C PHE A 524 -8.89 22.15 16.90
N HIS A 525 -8.41 21.21 17.71
CA HIS A 525 -6.99 21.09 18.03
C HIS A 525 -6.21 20.61 16.80
N LEU A 526 -6.64 19.50 16.20
CA LEU A 526 -6.08 18.99 14.95
C LEU A 526 -6.14 20.04 13.84
N GLU A 527 -7.28 20.70 13.66
CA GLU A 527 -7.46 21.72 12.63
C GLU A 527 -6.42 22.84 12.74
N ASN A 528 -6.17 23.37 13.95
CA ASN A 528 -5.20 24.46 14.14
C ASN A 528 -3.77 24.01 13.86
N ILE A 529 -3.37 22.84 14.41
CA ILE A 529 -2.00 22.34 14.23
C ILE A 529 -1.77 22.00 12.77
N MET A 530 -2.69 21.28 12.13
CA MET A 530 -2.57 20.90 10.74
C MET A 530 -2.56 22.12 9.81
N SER A 531 -3.41 23.13 10.03
CA SER A 531 -3.38 24.36 9.23
C SER A 531 -2.04 25.09 9.35
N SER A 532 -1.45 25.15 10.54
CA SER A 532 -0.11 25.73 10.75
C SER A 532 0.97 24.97 9.98
N LEU A 533 0.99 23.65 10.10
CA LEU A 533 1.97 22.78 9.42
C LEU A 533 1.84 22.87 7.90
N LEU A 534 0.61 22.80 7.38
CA LEU A 534 0.35 22.86 5.94
C LEU A 534 0.65 24.25 5.36
N LEU A 535 0.40 25.33 6.09
CA LEU A 535 0.76 26.67 5.62
C LEU A 535 2.28 26.83 5.48
N LYS A 536 3.06 26.26 6.41
CA LYS A 536 4.52 26.18 6.30
C LYS A 536 4.96 25.37 5.08
N ASP A 537 4.32 24.22 4.84
CA ASP A 537 4.65 23.36 3.70
C ASP A 537 4.27 23.99 2.35
N VAL A 538 3.14 24.69 2.27
CA VAL A 538 2.72 25.48 1.09
C VAL A 538 3.72 26.58 0.78
N ARG A 539 4.27 27.24 1.80
CA ARG A 539 5.29 28.29 1.62
C ARG A 539 6.65 27.74 1.19
N SER A 540 6.93 26.47 1.50
CA SER A 540 8.15 25.77 1.07
C SER A 540 8.17 25.41 -0.42
N GLN A 541 9.28 24.79 -0.87
CA GLN A 541 9.40 24.20 -2.21
C GLN A 541 8.33 23.14 -2.49
N THR A 542 7.75 22.51 -1.46
CA THR A 542 6.67 21.53 -1.63
C THR A 542 5.43 22.15 -2.26
N GLY A 543 5.15 23.43 -1.96
CA GLY A 543 4.04 24.17 -2.55
C GLY A 543 4.22 24.54 -4.02
N LEU A 544 5.38 24.26 -4.62
CA LEU A 544 5.60 24.40 -6.07
C LEU A 544 5.11 23.17 -6.86
N ILE A 545 4.74 22.08 -6.17
CA ILE A 545 4.22 20.87 -6.81
C ILE A 545 2.69 20.99 -6.88
N PRO A 546 2.07 21.14 -8.07
CA PRO A 546 0.66 21.50 -8.20
C PRO A 546 -0.29 20.55 -7.44
N SER A 547 -0.05 19.24 -7.52
CA SER A 547 -0.89 18.24 -6.86
C SER A 547 -0.75 18.23 -5.33
N LYS A 548 0.43 18.60 -4.80
CA LYS A 548 0.64 18.77 -3.36
C LYS A 548 0.02 20.07 -2.87
N LEU A 549 0.23 21.16 -3.60
CA LEU A 549 -0.39 22.44 -3.33
C LEU A 549 -1.91 22.31 -3.25
N ALA A 550 -2.56 21.75 -4.28
CA ALA A 550 -4.01 21.56 -4.31
C ALA A 550 -4.52 20.75 -3.12
N SER A 551 -3.82 19.68 -2.73
CA SER A 551 -4.20 18.88 -1.58
C SER A 551 -4.08 19.65 -0.26
N MET A 552 -2.98 20.36 -0.01
CA MET A 552 -2.78 21.13 1.22
C MET A 552 -3.78 22.29 1.31
N VAL A 553 -3.93 23.04 0.22
CA VAL A 553 -4.84 24.17 0.11
C VAL A 553 -6.29 23.74 0.34
N SER A 554 -6.70 22.56 -0.16
CA SER A 554 -8.06 22.06 0.09
C SER A 554 -8.41 21.97 1.58
N PHE A 555 -7.46 21.59 2.42
CA PHE A 555 -7.64 21.56 3.87
C PHE A 555 -7.68 22.96 4.46
N LEU A 556 -6.77 23.85 4.01
CA LEU A 556 -6.74 25.24 4.44
C LEU A 556 -8.06 25.96 4.10
N ILE A 557 -8.62 25.77 2.90
CA ILE A 557 -9.93 26.33 2.54
C ILE A 557 -11.02 25.84 3.50
N ALA A 558 -11.03 24.54 3.80
CA ALA A 558 -12.06 23.90 4.62
C ALA A 558 -12.07 24.39 6.08
N TYR A 559 -10.90 24.59 6.69
CA TYR A 559 -10.80 24.74 8.16
C TYR A 559 -10.04 25.96 8.64
N ASN A 560 -9.52 26.81 7.74
CA ASN A 560 -8.83 28.03 8.17
C ASN A 560 -9.79 28.99 8.89
N LYS A 561 -9.36 29.46 10.06
CA LYS A 561 -10.09 30.39 10.92
C LYS A 561 -9.98 31.85 10.46
N SER A 562 -8.99 32.20 9.63
CA SER A 562 -8.85 33.56 9.09
C SER A 562 -9.96 33.86 8.07
N LYS A 563 -10.24 35.16 7.85
CA LYS A 563 -11.27 35.65 6.89
C LYS A 563 -11.04 35.25 5.43
N GLY A 564 -10.00 34.48 5.12
CA GLY A 564 -9.60 34.03 3.80
C GLY A 564 -8.26 33.29 3.84
N LEU A 565 -7.83 32.78 2.69
CA LEU A 565 -6.46 32.32 2.51
C LEU A 565 -5.50 33.52 2.48
N PRO A 566 -4.27 33.38 2.98
CA PRO A 566 -3.23 34.41 2.79
C PRO A 566 -2.97 34.70 1.31
N GLU A 567 -2.72 35.96 0.95
CA GLU A 567 -2.49 36.38 -0.44
C GLU A 567 -1.34 35.62 -1.11
N ASP A 568 -0.28 35.31 -0.36
CA ASP A 568 0.85 34.52 -0.84
C ASP A 568 0.46 33.10 -1.26
N VAL A 569 -0.53 32.51 -0.58
CA VAL A 569 -1.06 31.18 -0.93
C VAL A 569 -1.95 31.27 -2.16
N VAL A 570 -2.78 32.32 -2.26
CA VAL A 570 -3.63 32.56 -3.43
C VAL A 570 -2.78 32.76 -4.69
N GLY A 571 -1.71 33.56 -4.61
CA GLY A 571 -0.75 33.75 -5.71
C GLY A 571 -0.21 32.42 -6.22
N LYS A 572 0.24 31.53 -5.33
CA LYS A 572 0.72 30.19 -5.72
C LYS A 572 -0.34 29.31 -6.38
N ILE A 573 -1.59 29.40 -5.92
CA ILE A 573 -2.71 28.66 -6.54
C ILE A 573 -2.92 29.14 -7.98
N LEU A 574 -2.89 30.45 -8.21
CA LEU A 574 -3.05 31.02 -9.55
C LEU A 574 -1.89 30.64 -10.48
N GLU A 575 -0.65 30.68 -9.97
CA GLU A 575 0.55 30.26 -10.71
C GLU A 575 0.51 28.77 -11.09
N CYS A 576 0.10 27.90 -10.17
CA CYS A 576 -0.02 26.46 -10.41
C CYS A 576 -1.31 26.06 -11.14
N GLY A 577 -2.29 26.95 -11.22
CA GLY A 577 -3.63 26.70 -11.73
C GLY A 577 -3.69 25.98 -13.08
N PRO A 578 -2.94 26.43 -14.10
CA PRO A 578 -2.90 25.78 -15.42
C PRO A 578 -2.38 24.33 -15.40
N GLN A 579 -1.69 23.92 -14.33
CA GLN A 579 -1.10 22.58 -14.19
C GLN A 579 -1.96 21.64 -13.34
N PHE A 580 -3.12 22.09 -12.83
CA PHE A 580 -3.98 21.24 -12.03
C PHE A 580 -4.65 20.16 -12.89
N SER A 581 -4.55 18.92 -12.41
CA SER A 581 -5.32 17.81 -12.95
C SER A 581 -6.78 17.87 -12.50
N ILE A 582 -7.63 17.06 -13.13
CA ILE A 582 -9.03 16.87 -12.69
C ILE A 582 -9.09 16.48 -11.21
N SER A 583 -8.18 15.62 -10.75
CA SER A 583 -8.11 15.20 -9.35
C SER A 583 -7.77 16.35 -8.41
N ASP A 584 -6.93 17.29 -8.84
CA ASP A 584 -6.52 18.45 -8.03
C ASP A 584 -7.69 19.40 -7.85
N THR A 585 -8.43 19.66 -8.93
CA THR A 585 -9.67 20.45 -8.92
C THR A 585 -10.73 19.82 -8.01
N LEU A 586 -10.87 18.49 -8.02
CA LEU A 586 -11.79 17.78 -7.13
C LEU A 586 -11.40 17.92 -5.65
N ASN A 587 -10.10 17.87 -5.33
CA ASN A 587 -9.62 18.11 -3.98
C ASN A 587 -9.97 19.53 -3.52
N LEU A 588 -9.68 20.55 -4.34
CA LEU A 588 -10.00 21.94 -4.05
C LEU A 588 -11.51 22.15 -3.86
N SER A 589 -12.33 21.62 -4.76
CA SER A 589 -13.80 21.65 -4.67
C SER A 589 -14.31 21.04 -3.36
N ARG A 590 -13.70 19.94 -2.90
CA ARG A 590 -14.04 19.33 -1.62
C ARG A 590 -13.75 20.26 -0.44
N GLY A 591 -12.63 20.97 -0.47
CA GLY A 591 -12.29 21.99 0.53
C GLY A 591 -13.35 23.09 0.61
N ILE A 592 -13.75 23.60 -0.56
CA ILE A 592 -14.80 24.62 -0.70
C ILE A 592 -16.14 24.13 -0.15
N GLN A 593 -16.56 22.91 -0.50
CA GLN A 593 -17.81 22.32 0.00
C GLN A 593 -17.86 22.26 1.52
N ILE A 594 -16.76 21.86 2.17
CA ILE A 594 -16.67 21.80 3.62
C ILE A 594 -16.75 23.21 4.22
N ALA A 595 -16.01 24.16 3.65
CA ALA A 595 -16.04 25.56 4.11
C ALA A 595 -17.46 26.14 4.06
N LEU A 596 -18.18 25.92 2.95
CA LEU A 596 -19.57 26.37 2.77
C LEU A 596 -20.54 25.70 3.76
N ALA A 597 -20.35 24.41 4.05
CA ALA A 597 -21.17 23.68 5.01
C ALA A 597 -20.94 24.15 6.46
N LEU A 598 -19.70 24.51 6.80
CA LEU A 598 -19.34 24.96 8.16
C LEU A 598 -19.69 26.45 8.40
N ASN A 599 -19.64 27.29 7.36
CA ASN A 599 -19.85 28.74 7.46
C ASN A 599 -20.95 29.24 6.51
N PRO A 600 -22.23 28.83 6.68
CA PRO A 600 -23.30 29.20 5.74
C PRO A 600 -23.65 30.70 5.73
N LYS A 601 -23.19 31.49 6.72
CA LYS A 601 -23.56 32.91 6.91
C LYS A 601 -22.42 33.92 6.74
N THR A 602 -21.17 33.50 6.53
CA THR A 602 -19.99 34.37 6.67
C THR A 602 -19.15 34.38 5.40
N THR A 603 -19.12 35.53 4.71
CA THR A 603 -18.01 36.18 3.95
C THR A 603 -17.12 35.38 2.98
N GLN A 604 -16.88 34.08 3.15
CA GLN A 604 -16.17 33.20 2.21
C GLN A 604 -16.85 33.11 0.84
N ARG A 605 -18.17 33.27 0.76
CA ARG A 605 -18.90 33.30 -0.52
C ARG A 605 -18.38 34.40 -1.46
N ARG A 606 -18.00 35.57 -0.91
CA ARG A 606 -17.42 36.69 -1.69
C ARG A 606 -15.96 36.46 -2.11
N VAL A 607 -15.20 35.65 -1.36
CA VAL A 607 -13.80 35.30 -1.66
C VAL A 607 -13.71 34.09 -2.59
N ILE A 608 -14.78 33.27 -2.67
CA ILE A 608 -14.90 32.12 -3.59
C ILE A 608 -15.55 32.54 -4.92
N GLU A 609 -16.37 33.60 -4.94
CA GLU A 609 -16.91 34.22 -6.16
C GLU A 609 -15.90 35.12 -6.89
N GLN A 610 -14.83 35.56 -6.21
CA GLN A 610 -13.66 36.21 -6.78
C GLN A 610 -12.58 35.19 -7.12
#